data_AF-A0A942VYV4-F1
#
_entry.id   AF-A0A942VYV4-F1
#
_cell.length_a   1.000
_cell.length_b   1.000
_cell.length_c   1.000
_cell.angle_alpha   90.00
_cell.angle_beta   90.00
_cell.angle_gamma   90.00
#
_symmetry.space_group_name_H-M   'P 1'
#
loop_
_entity.id
_entity.type
_entity.pdbx_description
1 polymer ?
#
loop_
_entity_poly.entity_id
_entity_poly.type
_entity_poly.pdbx_seq_one_letter_code
_entity_poly.pdbx_strand_id
1 'polypeptide(L)'
;MIALVSGSIWWQFFEYSGAVLIIALYYSGNNRVFKIVVTIYIVYIFILLNIQGMRVPGLCFPIILIFMMYPEFVNYKYIILGIVVAIIFMSYSGLYTDTDGRATILDGIDKLKSSAGALDTCQFSYMSSQIGIKVADDILSLSERLDYFIRFLKSQVVLSSKSIQFCKMCKITRQFYTHYDGQFMPHTFYFYLGWFGVVLSGFFVGWYLKLIKMLKENYKPVVTILSIWCIAMLPKWYLYEPNALLKGSLFILLLYWLSLIFNNVIRKNGNYSKKVKYINNSKGELLNE
;
A
#
# COMPACT_ATOMS: atom_id res chain seq x y z
N MET A 1 -16.62 5.84 -10.37
CA MET A 1 -15.20 5.53 -10.64
C MET A 1 -14.59 6.35 -11.78
N ILE A 2 -15.39 6.90 -12.72
CA ILE A 2 -14.89 7.63 -13.90
C ILE A 2 -14.50 9.11 -13.61
N ALA A 3 -14.95 9.70 -12.51
CA ALA A 3 -14.70 11.13 -12.22
C ALA A 3 -13.45 11.41 -11.35
N LEU A 4 -12.38 10.62 -11.46
CA LEU A 4 -11.20 10.79 -10.60
C LEU A 4 -10.01 11.48 -11.28
N VAL A 5 -10.05 11.78 -12.58
CA VAL A 5 -8.84 12.02 -13.43
C VAL A 5 -8.19 13.42 -13.37
N SER A 6 -8.38 14.25 -12.33
CA SER A 6 -7.60 15.49 -12.22
C SER A 6 -7.33 16.00 -10.80
N GLY A 7 -6.05 16.28 -10.50
CA GLY A 7 -5.62 17.12 -9.37
C GLY A 7 -4.95 16.42 -8.18
N SER A 8 -4.30 17.22 -7.33
CA SER A 8 -3.60 16.90 -6.07
C SER A 8 -4.42 16.06 -5.04
N ILE A 9 -5.68 15.84 -5.34
CA ILE A 9 -6.69 15.04 -4.61
C ILE A 9 -6.32 13.55 -4.60
N TRP A 10 -5.65 13.02 -5.64
CA TRP A 10 -5.33 11.60 -5.75
C TRP A 10 -4.50 11.03 -4.58
N TRP A 11 -3.52 11.78 -4.07
CA TRP A 11 -2.68 11.35 -2.95
C TRP A 11 -3.48 10.97 -1.71
N GLN A 12 -4.58 11.70 -1.48
CA GLN A 12 -5.42 11.53 -0.30
C GLN A 12 -6.38 10.35 -0.46
N PHE A 13 -6.78 10.02 -1.70
CA PHE A 13 -7.75 8.96 -1.96
C PHE A 13 -7.14 7.63 -2.41
N PHE A 14 -5.85 7.59 -2.73
CA PHE A 14 -5.18 6.40 -3.24
C PHE A 14 -5.39 5.13 -2.38
N GLU A 15 -5.21 5.24 -1.06
CA GLU A 15 -5.40 4.10 -0.15
C GLU A 15 -6.85 3.61 -0.19
N TYR A 16 -7.80 4.54 -0.19
CA TYR A 16 -9.23 4.25 -0.27
C TYR A 16 -9.58 3.57 -1.61
N SER A 17 -8.99 4.02 -2.72
CA SER A 17 -9.16 3.40 -4.04
C SER A 17 -8.63 1.97 -4.08
N GLY A 18 -7.47 1.71 -3.46
CA GLY A 18 -6.94 0.34 -3.33
C GLY A 18 -7.86 -0.56 -2.50
N ALA A 19 -8.41 -0.05 -1.40
CA ALA A 19 -9.29 -0.82 -0.53
C ALA A 19 -10.61 -1.16 -1.23
N VAL A 20 -11.22 -0.17 -1.90
CA VAL A 20 -12.42 -0.37 -2.72
C VAL A 20 -12.16 -1.38 -3.84
N LEU A 21 -11.01 -1.30 -4.51
CA LEU A 21 -10.65 -2.25 -5.56
C LEU A 21 -10.58 -3.68 -5.02
N ILE A 22 -9.91 -3.92 -3.89
CA ILE A 22 -9.83 -5.26 -3.29
C ILE A 22 -11.22 -5.80 -2.98
N ILE A 23 -12.08 -4.99 -2.35
CA ILE A 23 -13.45 -5.41 -2.02
C ILE A 23 -14.26 -5.68 -3.30
N ALA A 24 -14.17 -4.82 -4.31
CA ALA A 24 -14.86 -5.01 -5.58
C ALA A 24 -14.43 -6.30 -6.29
N LEU A 25 -13.12 -6.56 -6.37
CA LEU A 25 -12.56 -7.77 -6.95
C LEU A 25 -12.94 -9.02 -6.15
N TYR A 26 -13.05 -8.90 -4.82
CA TYR A 26 -13.45 -10.01 -3.96
C TYR A 26 -14.88 -10.49 -4.27
N TYR A 27 -15.81 -9.54 -4.47
CA TYR A 27 -17.21 -9.88 -4.76
C TYR A 27 -17.51 -10.13 -6.24
N SER A 28 -16.64 -9.72 -7.18
CA SER A 28 -16.89 -9.89 -8.62
C SER A 28 -16.81 -11.33 -9.11
N GLY A 29 -16.17 -12.22 -8.35
CA GLY A 29 -15.95 -13.61 -8.75
C GLY A 29 -15.13 -13.75 -10.05
N ASN A 30 -15.29 -14.88 -10.74
CA ASN A 30 -14.47 -15.25 -11.90
C ASN A 30 -15.06 -14.82 -13.27
N ASN A 31 -15.64 -13.62 -13.35
CA ASN A 31 -16.17 -13.12 -14.62
C ASN A 31 -15.01 -12.72 -15.57
N ARG A 32 -14.87 -13.43 -16.69
CA ARG A 32 -13.78 -13.21 -17.66
C ARG A 32 -13.80 -11.81 -18.28
N VAL A 33 -14.97 -11.28 -18.63
CA VAL A 33 -15.10 -9.94 -19.21
C VAL A 33 -14.68 -8.89 -18.19
N PHE A 34 -15.16 -9.02 -16.95
CA PHE A 34 -14.78 -8.14 -15.86
C PHE A 34 -13.26 -8.19 -15.60
N LYS A 35 -12.67 -9.39 -15.58
CA LYS A 35 -11.21 -9.60 -15.45
C LYS A 35 -10.42 -8.87 -16.52
N ILE A 36 -10.84 -8.96 -17.79
CA ILE A 36 -10.19 -8.26 -18.90
C ILE A 36 -10.32 -6.74 -18.74
N VAL A 37 -11.54 -6.24 -18.48
CA VAL A 37 -11.80 -4.80 -18.34
C VAL A 37 -10.99 -4.18 -17.20
N VAL A 38 -10.98 -4.83 -16.03
CA VAL A 38 -10.22 -4.33 -14.87
C VAL A 38 -8.71 -4.39 -15.13
N THR A 39 -8.23 -5.44 -15.82
CA THR A 39 -6.81 -5.54 -16.18
C THR A 39 -6.38 -4.40 -17.09
N ILE A 40 -7.15 -4.13 -18.15
CA ILE A 40 -6.88 -3.00 -19.06
C ILE A 40 -6.88 -1.68 -18.28
N TYR A 41 -7.88 -1.48 -17.41
CA TYR A 41 -7.97 -0.28 -16.59
C TYR A 41 -6.77 -0.11 -15.64
N ILE A 42 -6.31 -1.18 -14.97
CA ILE A 42 -5.16 -1.12 -14.07
C ILE A 42 -3.87 -0.88 -14.84
N VAL A 43 -3.68 -1.48 -16.02
CA VAL A 43 -2.52 -1.21 -16.88
C VAL A 43 -2.52 0.26 -17.33
N TYR A 44 -3.67 0.79 -17.73
CA TYR A 44 -3.82 2.21 -18.08
C TYR A 44 -3.46 3.13 -16.90
N ILE A 45 -4.01 2.87 -15.71
CA ILE A 45 -3.70 3.64 -14.50
C ILE A 45 -2.22 3.51 -14.13
N PHE A 46 -1.64 2.31 -14.23
CA PHE A 46 -0.21 2.09 -13.99
C PHE A 46 0.66 2.97 -14.88
N ILE A 47 0.39 3.02 -16.19
CA ILE A 47 1.12 3.86 -17.14
C ILE A 47 0.96 5.34 -16.77
N LEU A 48 -0.28 5.80 -16.57
CA LEU A 48 -0.56 7.20 -16.22
C LEU A 48 0.15 7.66 -14.94
N LEU A 49 0.07 6.85 -13.87
CA LEU A 49 0.68 7.18 -12.59
C LEU A 49 2.20 7.28 -12.72
N ASN A 50 2.84 6.40 -13.50
CA ASN A 50 4.28 6.44 -13.70
C ASN A 50 4.74 7.60 -14.59
N ILE A 51 3.94 8.02 -15.58
CA ILE A 51 4.18 9.25 -16.34
C ILE A 51 4.15 10.48 -15.42
N GLN A 52 3.26 10.47 -14.42
CA GLN A 52 3.14 11.52 -13.40
C GLN A 52 4.18 11.39 -12.27
N GLY A 53 5.14 10.46 -12.36
CA GLY A 53 6.14 10.22 -11.32
C GLY A 53 5.60 9.56 -10.04
N MET A 54 4.34 9.12 -10.03
CA MET A 54 3.69 8.43 -8.90
C MET A 54 4.03 6.93 -8.87
N ARG A 55 5.32 6.66 -8.62
CA ARG A 55 5.95 5.34 -8.59
C ARG A 55 5.27 4.34 -7.66
N VAL A 56 5.21 4.64 -6.35
CA VAL A 56 4.64 3.73 -5.35
C VAL A 56 3.14 3.46 -5.56
N PRO A 57 2.27 4.49 -5.73
CA PRO A 57 0.87 4.27 -6.08
C PRO A 57 0.68 3.40 -7.33
N GLY A 58 1.55 3.60 -8.33
CA GLY A 58 1.60 2.78 -9.53
C GLY A 58 1.74 1.29 -9.23
N LEU A 59 2.66 0.89 -8.36
CA LEU A 59 2.92 -0.54 -8.07
C LEU A 59 1.82 -1.24 -7.29
N CYS A 60 1.13 -0.56 -6.39
CA CYS A 60 0.17 -1.23 -5.51
C CYS A 60 -1.01 -1.84 -6.29
N PHE A 61 -1.50 -1.17 -7.35
CA PHE A 61 -2.65 -1.67 -8.12
C PHE A 61 -2.36 -2.96 -8.92
N PRO A 62 -1.24 -3.07 -9.67
CA PRO A 62 -0.81 -4.33 -10.27
C PRO A 62 -0.61 -5.44 -9.23
N ILE A 63 -0.05 -5.15 -8.05
CA ILE A 63 0.10 -6.16 -7.00
C ILE A 63 -1.27 -6.67 -6.54
N ILE A 64 -2.24 -5.78 -6.30
CA ILE A 64 -3.62 -6.17 -5.98
C ILE A 64 -4.19 -7.08 -7.08
N LEU A 65 -4.07 -6.67 -8.34
CA LEU A 65 -4.58 -7.41 -9.49
C LEU A 65 -3.98 -8.83 -9.58
N ILE A 66 -2.66 -8.93 -9.46
CA ILE A 66 -1.95 -10.21 -9.57
C ILE A 66 -2.41 -11.16 -8.46
N PHE A 67 -2.41 -10.70 -7.21
CA PHE A 67 -2.77 -11.56 -6.07
C PHE A 67 -4.25 -11.98 -6.07
N MET A 68 -5.15 -11.13 -6.59
CA MET A 68 -6.59 -11.43 -6.58
C MET A 68 -7.09 -12.19 -7.79
N MET A 69 -6.57 -11.86 -8.98
CA MET A 69 -7.12 -12.37 -10.24
C MET A 69 -6.20 -13.35 -10.95
N TYR A 70 -4.90 -13.29 -10.68
CA TYR A 70 -3.87 -14.05 -11.37
C TYR A 70 -2.95 -14.81 -10.39
N PRO A 71 -3.50 -15.57 -9.42
CA PRO A 71 -2.71 -16.22 -8.40
C PRO A 71 -1.69 -17.23 -8.95
N GLU A 72 -1.90 -17.75 -10.16
CA GLU A 72 -0.95 -18.61 -10.86
C GLU A 72 0.43 -17.96 -11.10
N PHE A 73 0.49 -16.62 -11.11
CA PHE A 73 1.73 -15.86 -11.21
C PHE A 73 2.37 -15.56 -9.84
N VAL A 74 1.74 -15.95 -8.73
CA VAL A 74 2.28 -15.80 -7.37
C VAL A 74 3.20 -16.98 -7.05
N ASN A 75 4.28 -17.10 -7.83
CA ASN A 75 5.37 -18.03 -7.55
C ASN A 75 6.71 -17.29 -7.51
N TYR A 76 7.72 -17.89 -6.89
CA TYR A 76 9.02 -17.21 -6.68
C TYR A 76 9.69 -16.79 -8.01
N LYS A 77 9.52 -17.56 -9.09
CA LYS A 77 10.12 -17.25 -10.40
C LYS A 77 9.55 -15.95 -10.98
N TYR A 78 8.23 -15.84 -11.02
CA TYR A 78 7.55 -14.66 -11.54
C TYR A 78 7.66 -13.46 -10.59
N ILE A 79 7.70 -13.68 -9.28
CA ILE A 79 7.92 -12.62 -8.30
C ILE A 79 9.32 -12.01 -8.47
N ILE A 80 10.37 -12.83 -8.59
CA ILE A 80 11.74 -12.34 -8.80
C ILE A 80 11.82 -11.57 -10.13
N LEU A 81 11.27 -12.12 -11.20
CA LEU A 81 11.21 -11.43 -12.50
C LEU A 81 10.45 -10.09 -12.38
N GLY A 82 9.32 -10.09 -11.69
CA GLY A 82 8.52 -8.89 -11.44
C GLY A 82 9.27 -7.83 -10.65
N ILE A 83 10.08 -8.21 -9.66
CA ILE A 83 10.93 -7.29 -8.89
C ILE A 83 11.97 -6.63 -9.81
N VAL A 84 12.65 -7.41 -10.65
CA VAL A 84 13.66 -6.87 -11.59
C VAL A 84 13.01 -5.88 -12.56
N VAL A 85 11.88 -6.26 -13.17
CA VAL A 85 11.12 -5.39 -14.08
C VAL A 85 10.63 -4.13 -13.37
N ALA A 86 10.12 -4.26 -12.14
CA ALA A 86 9.66 -3.14 -11.34
C ALA A 86 10.81 -2.16 -11.03
N ILE A 87 12.00 -2.65 -10.68
CA ILE A 87 13.16 -1.80 -10.41
C ILE A 87 13.54 -0.98 -11.65
N ILE A 88 13.65 -1.62 -12.82
CA ILE A 88 13.99 -0.93 -14.08
C ILE A 88 12.93 0.12 -14.42
N PHE A 89 11.65 -0.27 -14.34
CA PHE A 89 10.55 0.63 -14.68
C PHE A 89 10.44 1.80 -13.70
N MET A 90 10.74 1.59 -12.42
CA MET A 90 10.72 2.66 -11.42
C MET A 90 11.87 3.64 -11.54
N SER A 91 13.06 3.15 -11.90
CA SER A 91 14.19 4.02 -12.24
C SER A 91 13.90 4.85 -13.48
N TYR A 92 13.32 4.22 -14.52
CA TYR A 92 12.86 4.93 -15.71
C TYR A 92 11.80 5.98 -15.41
N SER A 93 10.73 5.63 -14.66
CA SER A 93 9.65 6.57 -14.30
C SER A 93 10.20 7.80 -13.59
N GLY A 94 11.24 7.64 -12.77
CA GLY A 94 11.91 8.78 -12.14
C GLY A 94 12.59 9.71 -13.11
N LEU A 95 13.45 9.16 -13.96
CA LEU A 95 14.14 9.93 -14.99
C LEU A 95 13.16 10.59 -15.97
N TYR A 96 12.08 9.90 -16.31
CA TYR A 96 11.07 10.43 -17.20
C TYR A 96 10.45 11.72 -16.65
N THR A 97 10.18 11.78 -15.34
CA THR A 97 9.72 13.01 -14.69
C THR A 97 10.82 14.08 -14.65
N ASP A 98 12.06 13.70 -14.28
CA ASP A 98 13.17 14.64 -14.12
C ASP A 98 13.67 15.25 -15.45
N THR A 99 13.36 14.62 -16.59
CA THR A 99 13.81 15.04 -17.93
C THR A 99 12.69 15.64 -18.78
N ASP A 100 11.53 15.94 -18.18
CA ASP A 100 10.32 16.42 -18.88
C ASP A 100 9.88 15.48 -20.01
N GLY A 101 9.93 14.17 -19.76
CA GLY A 101 9.46 13.12 -20.67
C GLY A 101 10.42 12.73 -21.79
N ARG A 102 11.69 13.13 -21.70
CA ARG A 102 12.72 12.83 -22.72
C ARG A 102 13.51 11.55 -22.46
N ALA A 103 13.49 11.04 -21.22
CA ALA A 103 14.17 9.80 -20.89
C ALA A 103 13.50 8.59 -21.58
N THR A 104 14.32 7.58 -21.83
CA THR A 104 13.95 6.27 -22.37
C THR A 104 14.18 5.17 -21.35
N ILE A 105 13.65 3.97 -21.60
CA ILE A 105 13.85 2.82 -20.71
C ILE A 105 15.34 2.44 -20.56
N LEU A 106 16.16 2.69 -21.59
CA LEU A 106 17.60 2.43 -21.57
C LEU A 106 18.32 3.35 -20.57
N ASP A 107 17.90 4.62 -20.49
CA ASP A 107 18.43 5.57 -19.51
C ASP A 107 18.15 5.09 -18.08
N GLY A 108 17.02 4.42 -17.84
CA GLY A 108 16.70 3.78 -16.56
C GLY A 108 17.70 2.68 -16.17
N ILE A 109 18.17 1.89 -17.15
CA ILE A 109 19.18 0.84 -16.95
C ILE A 109 20.55 1.48 -16.66
N ASP A 110 20.93 2.51 -17.41
CA ASP A 110 22.21 3.18 -17.23
C ASP A 110 22.28 3.97 -15.91
N LYS A 111 21.14 4.52 -15.47
CA LYS A 111 21.00 5.07 -14.12
C LYS A 111 21.21 4.01 -13.04
N LEU A 112 20.61 2.83 -13.18
CA LEU A 112 20.83 1.74 -12.23
C LEU A 112 22.28 1.28 -12.20
N LYS A 113 22.97 1.20 -13.34
CA LYS A 113 24.39 0.86 -13.40
C LYS A 113 25.24 1.92 -12.70
N SER A 114 25.03 3.19 -13.05
CA SER A 114 25.80 4.32 -12.49
C SER A 114 25.53 4.54 -11.00
N SER A 115 24.35 4.17 -10.50
CA SER A 115 24.00 4.22 -9.07
C SER A 115 24.34 2.92 -8.31
N ALA A 116 24.98 1.93 -8.95
CA ALA A 116 25.21 0.60 -8.38
C ALA A 116 23.93 -0.08 -7.84
N GLY A 117 22.80 0.18 -8.49
CA GLY A 117 21.48 -0.32 -8.10
C GLY A 117 20.78 0.47 -7.00
N ALA A 118 21.35 1.59 -6.55
CA ALA A 118 20.69 2.47 -5.58
C ALA A 118 19.42 3.09 -6.17
N LEU A 119 18.34 3.07 -5.37
CA LEU A 119 17.03 3.59 -5.72
C LEU A 119 16.79 4.91 -5.00
N ASP A 120 16.48 5.98 -5.74
CA ASP A 120 16.29 7.33 -5.18
C ASP A 120 15.23 7.35 -4.08
N THR A 121 14.12 6.61 -4.25
CA THR A 121 13.05 6.52 -3.24
C THR A 121 13.58 6.00 -1.90
N CYS A 122 14.43 4.97 -1.93
CA CYS A 122 15.05 4.43 -0.72
C CYS A 122 16.04 5.42 -0.11
N GLN A 123 16.81 6.13 -0.94
CA GLN A 123 17.75 7.15 -0.48
C GLN A 123 17.06 8.34 0.20
N PHE A 124 15.98 8.87 -0.39
CA PHE A 124 15.19 9.94 0.22
C PHE A 124 14.54 9.48 1.52
N SER A 125 13.97 8.27 1.55
CA SER A 125 13.38 7.69 2.75
C SER A 125 14.43 7.48 3.85
N TYR A 126 15.65 7.07 3.49
CA TYR A 126 16.77 6.95 4.42
C TYR A 126 17.16 8.30 5.02
N MET A 127 17.39 9.32 4.18
CA MET A 127 17.78 10.66 4.65
C MET A 127 16.73 11.25 5.60
N SER A 128 15.45 11.22 5.22
CA SER A 128 14.35 11.69 6.06
C SER A 128 14.22 10.89 7.36
N SER A 129 14.53 9.59 7.34
CA SER A 129 14.56 8.76 8.55
C SER A 129 15.68 9.18 9.52
N GLN A 130 16.87 9.51 9.01
CA GLN A 130 17.99 10.00 9.83
C GLN A 130 17.67 11.36 10.44
N ILE A 131 17.04 12.26 9.69
CA ILE A 131 16.55 13.54 10.21
C ILE A 131 15.51 13.31 11.31
N GLY A 132 14.62 12.32 11.15
CA GLY A 132 13.68 11.92 12.20
C GLY A 132 14.39 11.52 13.50
N ILE A 133 15.41 10.67 13.43
CA ILE A 133 16.22 10.31 14.60
C ILE A 133 16.82 11.57 15.24
N LYS A 134 17.47 12.42 14.44
CA LYS A 134 18.12 13.64 14.94
C LYS A 134 17.15 14.57 15.66
N VAL A 135 15.99 14.84 15.07
CA VAL A 135 14.96 15.70 15.70
C VAL A 135 14.43 15.06 16.98
N ALA A 136 14.25 13.73 17.01
CA ALA A 136 13.74 13.03 18.18
C ALA A 136 14.73 13.03 19.37
N ASP A 137 16.03 13.01 19.11
CA ASP A 137 17.06 12.88 20.14
C ASP A 137 17.66 14.23 20.54
N ASP A 138 17.82 15.17 19.61
CA ASP A 138 18.52 16.44 19.85
C ASP A 138 17.57 17.62 20.13
N ILE A 139 16.30 17.53 19.68
CA ILE A 139 15.39 18.70 19.66
C ILE A 139 14.15 18.47 20.54
N LEU A 140 13.48 17.32 20.39
CA LEU A 140 12.21 17.06 21.08
C LEU A 140 12.42 16.37 22.42
N SER A 141 11.70 16.83 23.44
CA SER A 141 11.58 16.12 24.70
C SER A 141 10.74 14.84 24.56
N LEU A 142 10.92 13.88 25.47
CA LEU A 142 10.10 12.66 25.51
C LEU A 142 8.60 12.98 25.62
N SER A 143 8.23 14.02 26.38
CA SER A 143 6.83 14.43 26.53
C SER A 143 6.22 14.88 25.20
N GLU A 144 6.95 15.66 24.41
CA GLU A 144 6.49 16.09 23.08
C GLU A 144 6.37 14.92 22.12
N ARG A 145 7.35 14.00 22.12
CA ARG A 145 7.33 12.78 21.31
C ARG A 145 6.11 11.92 21.61
N LEU A 146 5.78 11.74 22.89
CA LEU A 146 4.60 10.99 23.32
C LEU A 146 3.29 11.69 22.97
N ASP A 147 3.22 13.03 23.10
CA ASP A 147 2.04 13.79 22.65
C ASP A 147 1.84 13.62 21.13
N TYR A 148 2.90 13.75 20.32
CA TYR A 148 2.82 13.49 18.89
C TYR A 148 2.41 12.05 18.58
N PHE A 149 2.86 11.07 19.37
CA PHE A 149 2.46 9.67 19.22
C PHE A 149 0.97 9.46 19.48
N ILE A 150 0.44 10.04 20.56
CA ILE A 150 -0.99 9.97 20.88
C ILE A 150 -1.82 10.59 19.76
N ARG A 151 -1.39 11.73 19.24
CA ARG A 151 -2.06 12.39 18.11
C ARG A 151 -1.96 11.55 16.83
N PHE A 152 -0.81 10.92 16.57
CA PHE A 152 -0.62 9.96 15.49
C PHE A 152 -1.59 8.77 15.61
N LEU A 153 -1.76 8.17 16.79
CA LEU A 153 -2.72 7.09 17.02
C LEU A 153 -4.17 7.55 16.79
N LYS A 154 -4.56 8.71 17.33
CA LYS A 154 -5.89 9.31 17.09
C LYS A 154 -6.15 9.50 15.59
N SER A 155 -5.12 9.88 14.85
CA SER A 155 -5.21 10.09 13.40
C SER A 155 -5.48 8.81 12.59
N GLN A 156 -5.19 7.63 13.16
CA GLN A 156 -5.47 6.36 12.49
C GLN A 156 -6.97 6.02 12.49
N VAL A 157 -7.72 6.53 13.47
CA VAL A 157 -9.15 6.24 13.65
C VAL A 157 -10.03 7.36 13.09
N VAL A 158 -9.61 8.61 13.24
CA VAL A 158 -10.36 9.77 12.77
C VAL A 158 -10.23 9.91 11.23
N LEU A 159 -11.35 10.16 10.55
CA LEU A 159 -11.38 10.31 9.08
C LEU A 159 -11.13 11.76 8.60
N SER A 160 -11.07 12.75 9.51
CA SER A 160 -10.94 14.17 9.18
C SER A 160 -9.50 14.62 8.85
N SER A 161 -9.29 15.26 7.71
CA SER A 161 -7.94 15.56 7.17
C SER A 161 -7.17 16.66 7.90
N LYS A 162 -7.83 17.64 8.54
CA LYS A 162 -7.15 18.86 9.01
C LYS A 162 -6.33 18.69 10.30
N SER A 163 -6.79 17.92 11.29
CA SER A 163 -6.01 17.65 12.52
C SER A 163 -4.95 16.56 12.34
N ILE A 164 -5.12 15.71 11.32
CA ILE A 164 -4.30 14.53 11.04
C ILE A 164 -2.98 14.88 10.35
N GLN A 165 -2.95 15.96 9.56
CA GLN A 165 -1.73 16.37 8.83
C GLN A 165 -0.58 16.82 9.76
N PHE A 166 -0.88 17.26 10.99
CA PHE A 166 0.12 17.75 11.94
C PHE A 166 0.80 16.65 12.77
N CYS A 167 0.44 15.38 12.58
CA CYS A 167 0.91 14.28 13.42
C CYS A 167 1.92 13.39 12.72
N LYS A 168 2.17 13.60 11.42
CA LYS A 168 3.14 12.83 10.63
C LYS A 168 4.55 13.28 10.99
N MET A 169 5.44 12.33 11.29
CA MET A 169 6.86 12.62 11.56
C MET A 169 7.46 13.57 10.52
N CYS A 170 7.38 13.26 9.22
CA CYS A 170 7.87 14.15 8.15
C CYS A 170 7.34 15.59 8.20
N LYS A 171 6.12 15.82 8.70
CA LYS A 171 5.56 17.17 8.84
C LYS A 171 6.07 17.91 10.07
N ILE A 172 6.42 17.17 11.12
CA ILE A 172 7.04 17.71 12.33
C ILE A 172 8.50 18.05 12.05
N THR A 173 9.25 17.11 11.49
CA THR A 173 10.69 17.25 11.22
C THR A 173 11.01 18.34 10.19
N ARG A 174 10.09 18.58 9.24
CA ARG A 174 10.20 19.69 8.27
C ARG A 174 10.14 21.09 8.86
N GLN A 175 9.71 21.22 10.11
CA GLN A 175 9.79 22.51 10.83
C GLN A 175 11.23 22.84 11.22
N PHE A 176 12.11 21.83 11.25
CA PHE A 176 13.51 21.96 11.66
C PHE A 176 14.49 21.79 10.49
N TYR A 177 14.18 20.91 9.54
CA TYR A 177 15.08 20.58 8.43
C TYR A 177 14.34 20.44 7.09
N THR A 178 14.92 20.93 6.00
CA THR A 178 14.39 20.72 4.65
C THR A 178 14.65 19.29 4.18
N HIS A 179 13.59 18.52 3.94
CA HIS A 179 13.69 17.17 3.37
C HIS A 179 12.39 16.70 2.69
N TYR A 180 12.48 15.63 1.91
CA TYR A 180 11.33 15.01 1.23
C TYR A 180 10.46 14.18 2.19
N ASP A 181 9.28 13.78 1.73
CA ASP A 181 8.49 12.78 2.45
C ASP A 181 9.10 11.39 2.24
N GLY A 182 8.76 10.45 3.11
CA GLY A 182 9.33 9.11 3.07
C GLY A 182 10.12 8.83 4.33
N GLN A 183 9.97 7.63 4.86
CA GLN A 183 10.61 7.20 6.11
C GLN A 183 10.38 5.71 6.29
N PHE A 184 11.42 5.03 6.76
CA PHE A 184 11.30 3.63 7.11
C PHE A 184 10.40 3.48 8.34
N MET A 185 9.47 2.53 8.29
CA MET A 185 8.57 2.23 9.42
C MET A 185 9.26 2.16 10.79
N PRO A 186 10.36 1.41 11.00
CA PRO A 186 11.01 1.36 12.32
C PRO A 186 11.51 2.72 12.81
N HIS A 187 11.96 3.59 11.91
CA HIS A 187 12.42 4.94 12.25
C HIS A 187 11.25 5.84 12.64
N THR A 188 10.09 5.65 12.01
CA THR A 188 8.85 6.33 12.41
C THR A 188 8.49 6.01 13.85
N PHE A 189 8.57 4.73 14.24
CA PHE A 189 8.29 4.35 15.62
C PHE A 189 9.40 4.77 16.59
N TYR A 190 10.67 4.79 16.15
CA TYR A 190 11.77 5.36 16.93
C TYR A 190 11.53 6.83 17.26
N PHE A 191 11.11 7.63 16.29
CA PHE A 191 10.82 9.04 16.49
C PHE A 191 9.85 9.26 17.67
N TYR A 192 8.80 8.45 17.75
CA TYR A 192 7.79 8.57 18.81
C TYR A 192 8.20 7.94 20.15
N LEU A 193 8.82 6.76 20.14
CA LEU A 193 8.96 5.90 21.33
C LEU A 193 10.40 5.42 21.59
N GLY A 194 11.38 5.91 20.82
CA GLY A 194 12.77 5.47 20.86
C GLY A 194 12.92 3.98 20.51
N TRP A 195 13.91 3.32 21.13
CA TRP A 195 14.17 1.90 20.92
C TRP A 195 12.97 0.99 21.21
N PHE A 196 12.12 1.35 22.17
CA PHE A 196 10.87 0.63 22.42
C PHE A 196 9.96 0.63 21.19
N GLY A 197 9.88 1.75 20.47
CA GLY A 197 9.15 1.85 19.22
C GLY A 197 9.70 0.94 18.13
N VAL A 198 11.02 0.80 18.02
CA VAL A 198 11.65 -0.09 17.04
C VAL A 198 11.22 -1.54 17.30
N VAL A 199 11.29 -1.99 18.54
CA VAL A 199 10.84 -3.33 18.96
C VAL A 199 9.35 -3.52 18.64
N LEU A 200 8.52 -2.52 18.98
CA LEU A 200 7.09 -2.55 18.68
C LEU A 200 6.81 -2.67 17.17
N SER A 201 7.55 -1.96 16.34
CA SER A 201 7.41 -2.06 14.87
C SER A 201 7.75 -3.48 14.36
N GLY A 202 8.74 -4.15 14.96
CA GLY A 202 9.07 -5.55 14.67
C GLY A 202 7.95 -6.51 15.03
N PHE A 203 7.30 -6.33 16.19
CA PHE A 203 6.12 -7.09 16.56
C PHE A 203 4.96 -6.89 15.57
N PHE A 204 4.72 -5.66 15.13
CA PHE A 204 3.72 -5.38 14.10
C PHE A 204 4.00 -6.14 12.81
N VAL A 205 5.23 -6.06 12.28
CA VAL A 205 5.62 -6.79 11.06
C VAL A 205 5.49 -8.30 11.24
N GLY A 206 5.92 -8.84 12.38
CA GLY A 206 5.78 -10.26 12.71
C GLY A 206 4.32 -10.72 12.75
N TRP A 207 3.42 -9.90 13.30
CA TRP A 207 1.98 -10.18 13.28
C TRP A 207 1.42 -10.22 11.86
N TYR A 208 1.82 -9.29 10.98
CA TYR A 208 1.39 -9.30 9.59
C TYR A 208 1.93 -10.52 8.81
N LEU A 209 3.19 -10.90 9.03
CA LEU A 209 3.74 -12.12 8.42
C LEU A 209 2.97 -13.38 8.87
N LYS A 210 2.53 -13.42 10.13
CA LYS A 210 1.66 -14.48 10.63
C LYS A 210 0.30 -14.50 9.93
N LEU A 211 -0.32 -13.34 9.70
CA LEU A 211 -1.57 -13.25 8.92
C LEU A 211 -1.40 -13.76 7.49
N ILE A 212 -0.31 -13.38 6.82
CA ILE A 212 0.00 -13.84 5.47
C ILE A 212 0.23 -15.35 5.46
N LYS A 213 0.91 -15.91 6.47
CA LYS A 213 1.09 -17.36 6.61
C LYS A 213 -0.25 -18.09 6.70
N MET A 214 -1.21 -17.53 7.43
CA MET A 214 -2.55 -18.11 7.59
C MET A 214 -3.31 -18.25 6.27
N LEU A 215 -2.95 -17.55 5.19
CA LEU A 215 -3.52 -17.76 3.85
C LEU A 215 -3.39 -19.20 3.36
N LYS A 216 -2.30 -19.89 3.76
CA LYS A 216 -2.07 -21.29 3.40
C LYS A 216 -2.85 -22.27 4.28
N GLU A 217 -3.20 -21.86 5.50
CA GLU A 217 -3.69 -22.75 6.56
C GLU A 217 -5.20 -22.62 6.80
N ASN A 218 -5.79 -21.42 6.63
CA ASN A 218 -7.20 -21.15 6.90
C ASN A 218 -7.77 -20.07 5.97
N TYR A 219 -8.70 -20.45 5.09
CA TYR A 219 -9.27 -19.56 4.07
C TYR A 219 -10.44 -18.71 4.62
N LYS A 220 -10.16 -17.82 5.57
CA LYS A 220 -11.15 -16.82 6.00
C LYS A 220 -11.09 -15.61 5.06
N PRO A 221 -12.21 -15.19 4.43
CA PRO A 221 -12.23 -14.04 3.53
C PRO A 221 -11.56 -12.77 4.05
N VAL A 222 -11.82 -12.43 5.32
CA VAL A 222 -11.23 -11.26 5.98
C VAL A 222 -9.70 -11.35 6.07
N VAL A 223 -9.17 -12.56 6.30
CA VAL A 223 -7.71 -12.81 6.34
C VAL A 223 -7.11 -12.66 4.94
N THR A 224 -7.81 -13.16 3.92
CA THR A 224 -7.41 -12.99 2.51
C THR A 224 -7.33 -11.53 2.12
N ILE A 225 -8.41 -10.78 2.34
CA ILE A 225 -8.50 -9.35 2.01
C ILE A 225 -7.41 -8.55 2.74
N LEU A 226 -7.24 -8.77 4.05
CA LEU A 226 -6.22 -8.07 4.83
C LEU A 226 -4.80 -8.42 4.38
N SER A 227 -4.53 -9.69 4.09
CA SER A 227 -3.19 -10.10 3.68
C SER A 227 -2.82 -9.50 2.32
N ILE A 228 -3.76 -9.47 1.37
CA ILE A 228 -3.55 -8.83 0.06
C ILE A 228 -3.33 -7.33 0.24
N TRP A 229 -4.11 -6.66 1.09
CA TRP A 229 -3.88 -5.25 1.42
C TRP A 229 -2.48 -5.00 1.97
N CYS A 230 -2.03 -5.82 2.94
CA CYS A 230 -0.72 -5.68 3.56
C CYS A 230 0.42 -5.89 2.57
N ILE A 231 0.30 -6.89 1.69
CA ILE A 231 1.29 -7.17 0.64
C ILE A 231 1.32 -6.04 -0.39
N ALA A 232 0.16 -5.65 -0.90
CA ALA A 232 0.07 -4.62 -1.93
C ALA A 232 0.56 -3.25 -1.47
N MET A 233 0.30 -2.91 -0.21
CA MET A 233 0.71 -1.63 0.36
C MET A 233 2.14 -1.63 0.92
N LEU A 234 2.89 -2.74 0.82
CA LEU A 234 4.25 -2.85 1.34
C LEU A 234 5.19 -1.75 0.87
N PRO A 235 5.24 -1.38 -0.43
CA PRO A 235 6.08 -0.26 -0.88
C PRO A 235 5.74 1.06 -0.18
N LYS A 236 4.51 1.24 0.28
CA LYS A 236 4.05 2.45 0.96
C LYS A 236 4.26 2.40 2.46
N TRP A 237 3.80 1.36 3.14
CA TRP A 237 3.91 1.33 4.61
C TRP A 237 5.33 1.11 5.10
N TYR A 238 6.19 0.48 4.30
CA TYR A 238 7.58 0.28 4.65
C TYR A 238 8.45 1.51 4.37
N LEU A 239 8.32 2.13 3.18
CA LEU A 239 9.18 3.25 2.75
C LEU A 239 8.59 4.64 3.00
N TYR A 240 7.28 4.78 3.18
CA TYR A 240 6.65 6.10 3.31
C TYR A 240 6.07 6.37 4.68
N GLU A 241 5.06 5.61 5.09
CA GLU A 241 4.42 5.83 6.37
C GLU A 241 3.54 4.64 6.79
N PRO A 242 3.52 4.29 8.08
CA PRO A 242 2.71 3.17 8.57
C PRO A 242 1.19 3.38 8.43
N ASN A 243 0.71 4.55 7.98
CA ASN A 243 -0.71 4.85 7.82
C ASN A 243 -1.43 3.87 6.88
N ALA A 244 -0.80 3.52 5.75
CA ALA A 244 -1.38 2.57 4.81
C ALA A 244 -1.60 1.20 5.48
N LEU A 245 -0.78 0.84 6.46
CA LEU A 245 -0.92 -0.39 7.22
C LEU A 245 -1.95 -0.27 8.33
N LEU A 246 -1.88 0.77 9.16
CA LEU A 246 -2.77 0.95 10.31
C LEU A 246 -4.17 1.43 9.89
N LYS A 247 -4.29 2.70 9.46
CA LYS A 247 -5.55 3.28 9.01
C LYS A 247 -6.14 2.55 7.81
N GLY A 248 -5.29 2.16 6.85
CA GLY A 248 -5.72 1.41 5.69
C GLY A 248 -6.34 0.05 6.01
N SER A 249 -5.76 -0.70 6.96
CA SER A 249 -6.33 -1.98 7.41
C SER A 249 -7.65 -1.78 8.15
N LEU A 250 -7.79 -0.72 8.94
CA LEU A 250 -9.07 -0.38 9.58
C LEU A 250 -10.14 -0.03 8.54
N PHE A 251 -9.78 0.74 7.52
CA PHE A 251 -10.70 1.13 6.46
C PHE A 251 -11.15 -0.06 5.62
N ILE A 252 -10.24 -0.95 5.21
CA ILE A 252 -10.62 -2.14 4.44
C ILE A 252 -11.47 -3.12 5.25
N LEU A 253 -11.21 -3.24 6.56
CA LEU A 253 -12.07 -3.99 7.48
C LEU A 253 -13.48 -3.40 7.53
N LEU A 254 -13.59 -2.09 7.70
CA LEU A 254 -14.87 -1.39 7.70
C LEU A 254 -15.63 -1.64 6.39
N LEU A 255 -14.96 -1.49 5.23
CA LEU A 255 -15.58 -1.76 3.93
C LEU A 255 -16.04 -3.21 3.81
N TYR A 256 -15.22 -4.17 4.24
CA TYR A 256 -15.60 -5.58 4.23
C TYR A 256 -16.86 -5.85 5.06
N TRP A 257 -16.93 -5.33 6.28
CA TRP A 257 -18.12 -5.48 7.14
C TRP A 257 -19.36 -4.82 6.54
N LEU A 258 -19.23 -3.62 5.99
CA LEU A 258 -20.33 -2.96 5.29
C LEU A 258 -20.81 -3.79 4.10
N SER A 259 -19.88 -4.30 3.27
CA SER A 259 -20.21 -5.15 2.13
C SER A 259 -20.89 -6.45 2.54
N LEU A 260 -20.50 -7.06 3.66
CA LEU A 260 -21.21 -8.22 4.22
C LEU A 260 -22.65 -7.88 4.60
N ILE A 261 -22.87 -6.77 5.30
CA ILE A 261 -24.21 -6.32 5.69
C ILE A 261 -25.07 -6.08 4.44
N PHE A 262 -24.56 -5.32 3.46
CA PHE A 262 -25.26 -5.07 2.20
C PHE A 262 -25.61 -6.36 1.47
N ASN A 263 -24.66 -7.31 1.36
CA ASN A 263 -24.90 -8.58 0.70
C ASN A 263 -25.99 -9.40 1.41
N ASN A 264 -26.00 -9.40 2.75
CA ASN A 264 -27.01 -10.11 3.54
C ASN A 264 -28.40 -9.47 3.38
N VAL A 265 -28.49 -8.13 3.35
CA VAL A 265 -29.76 -7.42 3.10
C VAL A 265 -30.30 -7.71 1.70
N ILE A 266 -29.43 -7.68 0.68
CA ILE A 266 -29.83 -7.97 -0.72
C ILE A 266 -30.29 -9.42 -0.86
N ARG A 267 -29.58 -10.38 -0.26
CA ARG A 267 -29.98 -11.81 -0.26
C ARG A 267 -31.26 -12.09 0.52
N LYS A 268 -31.55 -11.31 1.56
CA LYS A 268 -32.81 -11.42 2.32
C LYS A 268 -34.01 -10.88 1.54
N ASN A 269 -33.80 -9.86 0.70
CA ASN A 269 -34.86 -9.17 -0.04
C ASN A 269 -35.02 -9.67 -1.49
N GLY A 270 -34.05 -10.40 -2.05
CA GLY A 270 -34.12 -10.98 -3.38
C GLY A 270 -33.88 -12.48 -3.35
N ASN A 271 -34.69 -13.25 -4.09
CA ASN A 271 -34.51 -14.70 -4.36
C ASN A 271 -33.24 -15.03 -5.17
N TYR A 272 -32.15 -14.26 -5.03
CA TYR A 272 -30.90 -14.47 -5.72
C TYR A 272 -29.95 -15.32 -4.87
N SER A 273 -30.11 -16.64 -4.97
CA SER A 273 -29.08 -17.60 -4.57
C SER A 273 -27.95 -17.61 -5.60
N LYS A 274 -27.04 -16.63 -5.53
CA LYS A 274 -25.69 -16.81 -6.08
C LYS A 274 -24.71 -16.93 -4.92
N LYS A 275 -24.32 -18.18 -4.61
CA LYS A 275 -23.19 -18.50 -3.75
C LYS A 275 -21.96 -17.76 -4.29
N VAL A 276 -21.36 -16.91 -3.46
CA VAL A 276 -20.06 -16.32 -3.75
C VAL A 276 -19.07 -17.49 -3.81
N LYS A 277 -18.54 -17.76 -5.01
CA LYS A 277 -17.53 -18.81 -5.19
C LYS A 277 -16.25 -18.35 -4.50
N TYR A 278 -15.93 -18.97 -3.37
CA TYR A 278 -14.63 -18.80 -2.72
C TYR A 278 -13.54 -19.44 -3.59
N ILE A 279 -12.46 -18.70 -3.85
CA ILE A 279 -11.33 -19.18 -4.66
C ILE A 279 -10.52 -20.18 -3.82
N ASN A 280 -10.78 -21.47 -4.00
CA ASN A 280 -9.95 -22.52 -3.39
C ASN A 280 -8.71 -22.78 -4.26
N ASN A 281 -7.57 -22.24 -3.84
CA ASN A 281 -6.31 -22.26 -4.59
C ASN A 281 -5.48 -23.54 -4.43
N SER A 282 -6.11 -24.69 -4.23
CA SER A 282 -5.37 -25.97 -4.23
C SER A 282 -6.01 -27.10 -5.04
N LYS A 283 -7.32 -27.09 -5.32
CA LYS A 283 -7.94 -28.20 -6.07
C LYS A 283 -9.13 -27.87 -6.98
N GLY A 284 -9.49 -26.61 -7.21
CA GLY A 284 -10.60 -26.30 -8.14
C GLY A 284 -11.96 -26.89 -7.73
N GLU A 285 -12.11 -27.35 -6.49
CA GLU A 285 -13.38 -27.87 -5.99
C GLU A 285 -14.20 -26.74 -5.38
N LEU A 286 -15.44 -26.63 -5.88
CA LEU A 286 -16.47 -25.73 -5.40
C LEU A 286 -16.98 -26.22 -4.05
N LEU A 287 -16.63 -25.53 -2.97
CA LEU A 287 -17.34 -25.72 -1.71
C LEU A 287 -18.69 -25.04 -1.81
N ASN A 288 -19.73 -25.88 -1.90
CA ASN A 288 -21.08 -25.53 -1.52
C ASN A 288 -21.13 -25.58 0.02
N GLU A 289 -21.51 -24.48 0.66
CA GLU A 289 -22.21 -24.57 1.96
C GLU A 289 -23.57 -25.25 1.78
#